data_AF-A0A0F0LG75-F1
#
_entry.id   AF-A0A0F0LG75-F1
#
_cell.length_a   1.000
_cell.length_b   1.000
_cell.length_c   1.000
_cell.angle_alpha   90.00
_cell.angle_beta   90.00
_cell.angle_gamma   90.00
#
_symmetry.space_group_name_H-M   'P 1'
#
loop_
_entity.id
_entity.type
_entity.pdbx_description
1 polymer ?
#
loop_
_entity_poly.entity_id
_entity_poly.type
_entity_poly.pdbx_seq_one_letter_code
_entity_poly.pdbx_strand_id
1 'polypeptide(L)'
;MEQLGNESPKRALSRRTVVKGAAWSLPVIAAAVAVPAYAASTSVVIDPEGQPVPTGVCTPLGVISFKITNNGAPVAGQAIIVTLPPAAPSGQSSFHWDDNSTAPKTFTSDANGIVDLTNRIVTSSTPGTYTVLGQVAPNGATSSIQVMVSGVWIGASQGYVGTGMHAVYKNTPANPGNPGTPDYYSYCVEHNVTAKPNMAATTGDLTTFLGANYLTGSADIYSKVLWIIQNSYPGVTLGALTAAVAANAAAAGRPFTTPLSANDAIEATQYAIWRYTDLTFDANWSFETPNSAAVYWYLIDQINAGNRGVQSGMTGLITSEPTTVCSTPTGGNHAQCQILVVPA
;
A
#
# COMPACT_ATOMS: atom_id res chain seq x y z
N MET A 1 -76.09 -63.79 41.97
CA MET A 1 -75.41 -62.53 42.31
C MET A 1 -74.08 -62.54 41.58
N GLU A 2 -74.02 -61.87 40.43
CA GLU A 2 -72.77 -61.56 39.71
C GLU A 2 -71.91 -60.64 40.57
N GLN A 3 -70.64 -60.99 40.78
CA GLN A 3 -69.62 -60.07 41.31
C GLN A 3 -68.63 -59.74 40.19
N LEU A 4 -68.64 -58.47 39.79
CA LEU A 4 -67.72 -57.85 38.83
C LEU A 4 -66.29 -57.88 39.35
N GLY A 5 -65.37 -58.40 38.54
CA GLY A 5 -63.93 -58.33 38.78
C GLY A 5 -63.42 -56.90 38.65
N ASN A 6 -62.77 -56.41 39.70
CA ASN A 6 -62.17 -55.08 39.75
C ASN A 6 -60.67 -55.19 39.39
N GLU A 7 -60.30 -54.81 38.17
CA GLU A 7 -58.89 -54.74 37.76
C GLU A 7 -58.15 -53.62 38.51
N SER A 8 -56.99 -53.97 39.09
CA SER A 8 -56.10 -53.02 39.75
C SER A 8 -55.40 -52.11 38.73
N PRO A 9 -55.34 -50.78 38.92
CA PRO A 9 -54.69 -49.88 37.98
C PRO A 9 -53.18 -50.10 37.98
N LYS A 10 -52.61 -50.41 36.81
CA LYS A 10 -51.16 -50.46 36.58
C LYS A 10 -50.55 -49.10 36.94
N ARG A 11 -49.63 -49.07 37.92
CA ARG A 11 -48.88 -47.86 38.32
C ARG A 11 -48.07 -47.34 37.13
N ALA A 12 -48.61 -46.34 36.42
CA ALA A 12 -47.87 -45.62 35.41
C ALA A 12 -46.72 -44.84 36.07
N LEU A 13 -45.51 -44.98 35.52
CA LEU A 13 -44.35 -44.16 35.93
C LEU A 13 -44.72 -42.69 35.74
N SER A 14 -44.73 -41.92 36.84
CA SER A 14 -45.06 -40.50 36.75
C SER A 14 -44.01 -39.76 35.90
N ARG A 15 -44.45 -38.77 35.12
CA ARG A 15 -43.54 -37.88 34.37
C ARG A 15 -42.46 -37.27 35.26
N ARG A 16 -42.76 -37.09 36.55
CA ARG A 16 -41.83 -36.57 37.58
C ARG A 16 -40.69 -37.54 37.90
N THR A 17 -40.90 -38.85 37.77
CA THR A 17 -39.87 -39.87 37.97
C THR A 17 -38.85 -39.86 36.82
N VAL A 18 -39.34 -39.69 35.58
CA VAL A 18 -38.48 -39.58 34.38
C VAL A 18 -37.65 -38.30 34.42
N VAL A 19 -38.25 -37.17 34.80
CA VAL A 19 -37.55 -35.87 34.93
C VAL A 19 -36.47 -35.92 36.02
N LYS A 20 -36.72 -36.59 37.15
CA LYS A 20 -35.69 -36.77 38.19
C LYS A 20 -34.53 -37.64 37.69
N GLY A 21 -34.80 -38.73 36.97
CA GLY A 21 -33.74 -39.57 36.38
C GLY A 21 -32.86 -38.80 35.39
N ALA A 22 -33.47 -37.98 34.53
CA ALA A 22 -32.75 -37.13 33.59
C ALA A 22 -31.91 -36.04 34.29
N ALA A 23 -32.42 -35.45 35.37
CA ALA A 23 -31.69 -34.42 36.12
C ALA A 23 -30.41 -34.95 36.79
N TRP A 24 -30.39 -36.21 37.22
CA TRP A 24 -29.21 -36.83 37.85
C TRP A 24 -28.18 -37.36 36.85
N SER A 25 -28.56 -37.62 35.60
CA SER A 25 -27.63 -38.07 34.56
C SER A 25 -26.94 -36.92 33.83
N LEU A 26 -27.50 -35.71 33.84
CA LEU A 26 -26.94 -34.53 33.18
C LEU A 26 -25.50 -34.18 33.62
N PRO A 27 -25.14 -34.17 34.92
CA PRO A 27 -23.78 -33.87 35.33
C PRO A 27 -22.77 -34.93 34.87
N VAL A 28 -23.17 -36.21 34.86
CA VAL A 28 -22.30 -37.32 34.45
C VAL A 28 -22.10 -37.30 32.94
N ILE A 29 -23.16 -37.05 32.17
CA ILE A 29 -23.06 -36.90 30.72
C ILE A 29 -22.22 -35.67 30.38
N ALA A 30 -22.45 -34.53 31.06
CA ALA A 30 -21.67 -33.31 30.87
C ALA A 30 -20.17 -33.53 31.16
N ALA A 31 -19.82 -34.22 32.24
CA ALA A 31 -18.43 -34.57 32.55
C ALA A 31 -17.85 -35.58 31.53
N ALA A 32 -18.63 -36.59 31.13
CA ALA A 32 -18.21 -37.61 30.18
C ALA A 32 -18.02 -37.08 28.75
N VAL A 33 -18.68 -35.97 28.36
CA VAL A 33 -18.43 -35.30 27.07
C VAL A 33 -17.39 -34.19 27.17
N ALA A 34 -17.32 -33.47 28.30
CA ALA A 34 -16.37 -32.37 28.47
C ALA A 34 -14.92 -32.87 28.62
N VAL A 35 -14.70 -33.99 29.32
CA VAL A 35 -13.34 -34.51 29.58
C VAL A 35 -12.67 -35.03 28.29
N PRO A 36 -13.30 -35.86 27.43
CA PRO A 36 -12.72 -36.23 26.15
C PRO A 36 -12.58 -35.05 25.19
N ALA A 37 -13.49 -34.07 25.21
CA ALA A 37 -13.38 -32.86 24.39
C ALA A 37 -12.20 -31.98 24.81
N TYR A 38 -11.94 -31.84 26.12
CA TYR A 38 -10.79 -31.11 26.63
C TYR A 38 -9.48 -31.89 26.45
N ALA A 39 -9.49 -33.22 26.63
CA ALA A 39 -8.35 -34.09 26.36
C ALA A 39 -8.00 -34.19 24.86
N ALA A 40 -8.98 -33.99 23.97
CA ALA A 40 -8.76 -33.84 22.54
C ALA A 40 -8.33 -32.41 22.12
N SER A 41 -8.34 -31.45 23.05
CA SER A 41 -7.98 -30.04 22.81
C SER A 41 -6.49 -29.73 23.11
N THR A 42 -5.62 -30.75 23.16
CA THR A 42 -4.16 -30.59 23.27
C THR A 42 -3.53 -30.11 21.94
N SER A 43 -4.18 -29.15 21.28
CA SER A 43 -3.76 -28.70 19.95
C SER A 43 -2.51 -27.85 20.10
N VAL A 44 -1.44 -28.22 19.40
CA VAL A 44 -0.28 -27.35 19.20
C VAL A 44 -0.78 -26.03 18.59
N VAL A 45 -0.50 -24.93 19.29
CA VAL A 45 -0.81 -23.57 18.86
C VAL A 45 0.45 -22.97 18.25
N ILE A 46 0.26 -22.17 17.20
CA ILE A 46 1.28 -21.35 16.57
C ILE A 46 0.84 -19.90 16.64
N ASP A 47 1.68 -19.05 17.23
CA ASP A 47 1.41 -17.63 17.43
C ASP A 47 2.51 -16.79 16.77
N PRO A 48 2.17 -15.66 16.13
CA PRO A 48 3.18 -14.75 15.58
C PRO A 48 3.75 -13.88 16.70
N GLU A 49 5.07 -13.76 16.78
CA GLU A 49 5.72 -12.83 17.70
C GLU A 49 6.04 -11.53 16.98
N GLY A 50 5.41 -10.43 17.44
CA GLY A 50 5.57 -9.09 16.89
C GLY A 50 4.74 -8.87 15.63
N GLN A 51 3.76 -7.96 15.68
CA GLN A 51 2.88 -7.61 14.56
C GLN A 51 2.51 -6.13 14.61
N PRO A 52 2.36 -5.45 13.46
CA PRO A 52 2.88 -5.76 12.12
C PRO A 52 4.38 -5.39 11.97
N VAL A 53 5.07 -5.95 10.97
CA VAL A 53 6.50 -5.67 10.70
C VAL A 53 6.65 -4.66 9.54
N PRO A 54 6.90 -3.36 9.81
CA PRO A 54 7.19 -2.39 8.76
C PRO A 54 8.61 -2.58 8.20
N THR A 55 8.76 -2.47 6.88
CA THR A 55 10.03 -2.68 6.18
C THR A 55 10.06 -1.97 4.83
N GLY A 56 11.24 -1.83 4.22
CA GLY A 56 11.42 -1.32 2.86
C GLY A 56 11.19 -2.39 1.78
N VAL A 57 11.16 -1.94 0.53
CA VAL A 57 11.23 -2.84 -0.63
C VAL A 57 12.57 -3.56 -0.67
N CYS A 58 12.57 -4.84 -1.08
CA CYS A 58 13.78 -5.67 -1.26
C CYS A 58 14.76 -5.63 -0.09
N THR A 59 14.23 -5.54 1.13
CA THR A 59 15.00 -5.42 2.36
C THR A 59 14.86 -6.71 3.16
N PRO A 60 15.94 -7.25 3.74
CA PRO A 60 15.82 -8.32 4.72
C PRO A 60 14.86 -7.92 5.85
N LEU A 61 13.90 -8.77 6.17
CA LEU A 61 13.05 -8.57 7.32
C LEU A 61 13.88 -8.62 8.59
N GLY A 62 13.68 -7.65 9.48
CA GLY A 62 14.27 -7.63 10.80
C GLY A 62 13.70 -8.74 11.68
N VAL A 63 13.40 -8.43 12.95
CA VAL A 63 12.95 -9.44 13.91
C VAL A 63 11.55 -9.95 13.54
N ILE A 64 11.44 -11.26 13.28
CA ILE A 64 10.21 -11.94 12.96
C ILE A 64 10.30 -13.41 13.40
N SER A 65 9.34 -13.88 14.19
CA SER A 65 9.33 -15.26 14.70
C SER A 65 7.91 -15.80 14.90
N PHE A 66 7.82 -17.12 14.98
CA PHE A 66 6.62 -17.82 15.45
C PHE A 66 6.91 -18.50 16.79
N LYS A 67 5.97 -18.42 17.73
CA LYS A 67 6.00 -19.16 18.98
C LYS A 67 5.05 -20.34 18.91
N ILE A 68 5.55 -21.50 19.31
CA ILE A 68 4.83 -22.77 19.30
C ILE A 68 4.60 -23.22 20.73
N THR A 69 3.33 -23.44 21.08
CA THR A 69 2.96 -23.92 22.42
C THR A 69 2.02 -25.11 22.37
N ASN A 70 2.04 -25.93 23.42
CA ASN A 70 1.05 -26.97 23.68
C ASN A 70 0.59 -26.81 25.12
N ASN A 71 -0.70 -26.53 25.32
CA ASN A 71 -1.27 -26.17 26.62
C ASN A 71 -0.50 -25.04 27.33
N GLY A 72 -0.01 -24.05 26.56
CA GLY A 72 0.76 -22.90 27.06
C GLY A 72 2.24 -23.19 27.36
N ALA A 73 2.69 -24.44 27.31
CA ALA A 73 4.10 -24.78 27.43
C ALA A 73 4.81 -24.73 26.06
N PRO A 74 6.07 -24.25 25.98
CA PRO A 74 6.81 -24.22 24.72
C PRO A 74 7.06 -25.62 24.17
N VAL A 75 6.95 -25.79 22.86
CA VAL A 75 7.21 -27.06 22.18
C VAL A 75 8.52 -26.96 21.41
N ALA A 76 9.55 -27.69 21.85
CA ALA A 76 10.84 -27.74 21.15
C ALA A 76 10.85 -28.77 20.01
N GLY A 77 11.60 -28.49 18.96
CA GLY A 77 11.76 -29.38 17.80
C GLY A 77 10.50 -29.54 16.95
N GLN A 78 9.45 -28.75 17.18
CA GLN A 78 8.25 -28.77 16.35
C GLN A 78 8.58 -28.19 14.99
N ALA A 79 8.38 -28.99 13.94
CA ALA A 79 8.53 -28.53 12.56
C ALA A 79 7.33 -27.65 12.16
N ILE A 80 7.62 -26.51 11.54
CA ILE A 80 6.65 -25.68 10.84
C ILE A 80 7.06 -25.47 9.39
N ILE A 81 6.08 -25.42 8.48
CA ILE A 81 6.26 -25.00 7.10
C ILE A 81 5.92 -23.52 7.04
N VAL A 82 6.85 -22.71 6.53
CA VAL A 82 6.64 -21.28 6.30
C VAL A 82 6.50 -21.05 4.81
N THR A 83 5.40 -20.40 4.43
CA THR A 83 5.05 -20.04 3.05
C THR A 83 5.12 -18.53 2.89
N LEU A 84 5.90 -18.08 1.90
CA LEU A 84 6.03 -16.68 1.56
C LEU A 84 4.80 -16.19 0.76
N PRO A 85 4.57 -14.87 0.70
CA PRO A 85 3.52 -14.28 -0.14
C PRO A 85 3.59 -14.75 -1.61
N PRO A 86 2.48 -14.70 -2.36
CA PRO A 86 2.46 -15.02 -3.78
C PRO A 86 3.47 -14.21 -4.59
N ALA A 87 3.84 -14.74 -5.75
CA ALA A 87 4.77 -14.07 -6.67
C ALA A 87 4.27 -12.66 -7.04
N ALA A 88 5.22 -11.72 -7.09
CA ALA A 88 4.99 -10.37 -7.57
C ALA A 88 4.64 -10.36 -9.07
N PRO A 89 4.04 -9.27 -9.59
CA PRO A 89 3.81 -9.11 -11.02
C PRO A 89 5.08 -9.26 -11.86
N SER A 90 4.93 -9.59 -13.14
CA SER A 90 6.07 -9.72 -14.06
C SER A 90 6.94 -8.46 -14.08
N GLY A 91 8.26 -8.65 -14.11
CA GLY A 91 9.24 -7.56 -14.03
C GLY A 91 9.50 -7.04 -12.61
N GLN A 92 8.84 -7.59 -11.58
CA GLN A 92 9.07 -7.26 -10.18
C GLN A 92 9.77 -8.41 -9.43
N SER A 93 10.42 -8.09 -8.31
CA SER A 93 11.01 -9.07 -7.41
C SER A 93 9.98 -9.54 -6.39
N SER A 94 9.88 -10.86 -6.19
CA SER A 94 8.99 -11.45 -5.20
C SER A 94 9.64 -11.51 -3.82
N PHE A 95 8.83 -11.78 -2.79
CA PHE A 95 9.38 -12.28 -1.52
C PHE A 95 10.20 -13.54 -1.80
N HIS A 96 11.40 -13.59 -1.21
CA HIS A 96 12.31 -14.73 -1.32
C HIS A 96 13.04 -14.95 -0.01
N TRP A 97 13.58 -16.15 0.15
CA TRP A 97 14.47 -16.46 1.26
C TRP A 97 15.85 -15.84 1.04
N ASP A 98 16.65 -15.80 2.10
CA ASP A 98 18.07 -15.40 2.11
C ASP A 98 18.94 -16.12 1.06
N ASP A 99 18.53 -17.30 0.60
CA ASP A 99 19.17 -18.06 -0.50
C ASP A 99 18.52 -17.85 -1.88
N ASN A 100 17.68 -16.83 -2.04
CA ASN A 100 16.93 -16.48 -3.26
C ASN A 100 15.85 -17.49 -3.71
N SER A 101 15.59 -18.55 -2.95
CA SER A 101 14.46 -19.44 -3.25
C SER A 101 13.12 -18.82 -2.84
N THR A 102 12.02 -19.28 -3.44
CA THR A 102 10.65 -18.80 -3.13
C THR A 102 9.72 -19.90 -2.64
N ALA A 103 10.14 -21.17 -2.74
CA ALA A 103 9.36 -22.31 -2.29
C ALA A 103 9.19 -22.31 -0.76
N PRO A 104 8.08 -22.87 -0.21
CA PRO A 104 7.94 -23.01 1.24
C PRO A 104 9.11 -23.75 1.88
N LYS A 105 9.52 -23.32 3.08
CA LYS A 105 10.63 -23.92 3.83
C LYS A 105 10.17 -24.47 5.18
N THR A 106 10.82 -25.53 5.63
CA THR A 106 10.58 -26.11 6.95
C THR A 106 11.62 -25.61 7.95
N PHE A 107 11.13 -25.15 9.10
CA PHE A 107 11.94 -24.72 10.24
C PHE A 107 11.52 -25.50 11.48
N THR A 108 12.40 -25.58 12.48
CA THR A 108 12.10 -26.27 13.75
C THR A 108 12.22 -25.28 14.91
N SER A 109 11.32 -25.39 15.87
CA SER A 109 11.34 -24.55 17.07
C SER A 109 12.50 -24.90 17.99
N ASP A 110 13.06 -23.89 18.67
CA ASP A 110 14.09 -24.05 19.68
C ASP A 110 13.54 -24.56 21.02
N ALA A 111 14.40 -24.60 22.06
CA ALA A 111 14.00 -25.02 23.41
C ALA A 111 12.88 -24.15 24.05
N ASN A 112 12.72 -22.91 23.59
CA ASN A 112 11.70 -21.97 24.04
C ASN A 112 10.44 -22.01 23.15
N GLY A 113 10.37 -22.93 22.19
CA GLY A 113 9.27 -23.02 21.24
C GLY A 113 9.31 -21.95 20.16
N ILE A 114 10.44 -21.28 19.96
CA ILE A 114 10.58 -20.17 19.00
C ILE A 114 11.14 -20.68 17.68
N VAL A 115 10.49 -20.29 16.59
CA VAL A 115 11.02 -20.38 15.24
C VAL A 115 11.42 -18.98 14.80
N ASP A 116 12.73 -18.71 14.84
CA ASP A 116 13.30 -17.41 14.45
C ASP A 116 13.54 -17.34 12.94
N LEU A 117 12.92 -16.34 12.30
CA LEU A 117 13.02 -16.05 10.88
C LEU A 117 13.73 -14.72 10.60
N THR A 118 14.38 -14.14 11.62
CA THR A 118 15.10 -12.87 11.52
C THR A 118 16.12 -12.90 10.38
N ASN A 119 16.05 -11.92 9.48
CA ASN A 119 16.87 -11.79 8.27
C ASN A 119 16.81 -12.97 7.28
N ARG A 120 15.88 -13.92 7.46
CA ARG A 120 15.73 -15.08 6.56
C ARG A 120 14.87 -14.79 5.34
N ILE A 121 14.06 -13.74 5.39
CA ILE A 121 13.10 -13.36 4.36
C ILE A 121 13.52 -11.99 3.83
N VAL A 122 13.61 -11.87 2.51
CA VAL A 122 13.79 -10.60 1.81
C VAL A 122 12.45 -10.21 1.18
N THR A 123 12.06 -8.95 1.37
CA THR A 123 10.75 -8.46 0.91
C THR A 123 10.66 -8.29 -0.60
N SER A 124 9.43 -8.24 -1.10
CA SER A 124 9.12 -7.91 -2.49
C SER A 124 9.60 -6.50 -2.88
N SER A 125 9.73 -6.25 -4.18
CA SER A 125 9.88 -4.90 -4.73
C SER A 125 8.58 -4.10 -4.78
N THR A 126 7.46 -4.71 -4.41
CA THR A 126 6.12 -4.12 -4.49
C THR A 126 5.68 -3.61 -3.11
N PRO A 127 5.32 -2.32 -2.96
CA PRO A 127 4.72 -1.80 -1.73
C PRO A 127 3.35 -2.41 -1.49
N GLY A 128 3.04 -2.65 -0.22
CA GLY A 128 1.78 -3.28 0.17
C GLY A 128 1.86 -4.00 1.52
N THR A 129 0.73 -4.55 1.92
CA THR A 129 0.64 -5.43 3.09
C THR A 129 0.57 -6.89 2.63
N TYR A 130 1.44 -7.72 3.18
CA TYR A 130 1.63 -9.11 2.79
C TYR A 130 1.55 -10.05 3.97
N THR A 131 1.22 -11.31 3.70
CA THR A 131 1.06 -12.35 4.71
C THR A 131 2.14 -13.41 4.57
N VAL A 132 2.99 -13.55 5.58
CA VAL A 132 3.86 -14.72 5.76
C VAL A 132 3.09 -15.76 6.58
N LEU A 133 2.88 -16.94 6.04
CA LEU A 133 2.07 -17.99 6.66
C LEU A 133 2.98 -19.05 7.31
N GLY A 134 2.81 -19.28 8.60
CA GLY A 134 3.39 -20.43 9.30
C GLY A 134 2.33 -21.53 9.49
N GLN A 135 2.72 -22.79 9.28
CA GLN A 135 1.86 -23.95 9.49
C GLN A 135 2.61 -25.03 10.26
N VAL A 136 2.03 -25.53 11.34
CA VAL A 136 2.57 -26.72 12.04
C VAL A 136 2.55 -27.90 11.06
N ALA A 137 3.71 -28.51 10.80
CA ALA A 137 3.82 -29.54 9.79
C ALA A 137 3.15 -30.87 10.24
N PRO A 138 2.61 -31.68 9.30
CA PRO A 138 2.45 -31.38 7.88
C PRO A 138 1.15 -30.64 7.54
N ASN A 139 0.12 -30.70 8.40
CA ASN A 139 -1.22 -30.16 8.16
C ASN A 139 -1.89 -29.67 9.46
N GLY A 140 -1.11 -29.11 10.38
CA GLY A 140 -1.56 -28.64 11.69
C GLY A 140 -2.08 -27.19 11.65
N ALA A 141 -2.13 -26.59 12.84
CA ALA A 141 -2.57 -25.20 13.02
C ALA A 141 -1.74 -24.23 12.18
N THR A 142 -2.39 -23.16 11.71
CA THR A 142 -1.78 -22.09 10.93
C THR A 142 -1.81 -20.78 11.69
N SER A 143 -0.83 -19.93 11.41
CA SER A 143 -0.78 -18.56 11.88
C SER A 143 -0.08 -17.69 10.86
N SER A 144 -0.25 -16.38 10.97
CA SER A 144 0.26 -15.47 9.95
C SER A 144 0.86 -14.21 10.52
N ILE A 145 1.89 -13.73 9.84
CA ILE A 145 2.57 -12.47 10.11
C ILE A 145 2.28 -11.49 8.98
N GLN A 146 1.72 -10.33 9.33
CA GLN A 146 1.53 -9.19 8.45
C GLN A 146 2.85 -8.43 8.31
N VAL A 147 3.32 -8.32 7.07
CA VAL A 147 4.51 -7.59 6.66
C VAL A 147 4.09 -6.39 5.83
N MET A 148 4.46 -5.18 6.27
CA MET A 148 4.13 -3.93 5.58
C MET A 148 5.36 -3.42 4.83
N VAL A 149 5.35 -3.56 3.52
CA VAL A 149 6.40 -3.03 2.63
C VAL A 149 6.07 -1.58 2.30
N SER A 150 6.87 -0.65 2.82
CA SER A 150 6.70 0.79 2.66
C SER A 150 7.05 1.28 1.26
N GLY A 151 6.36 2.34 0.82
CA GLY A 151 6.60 3.02 -0.45
C GLY A 151 5.27 3.34 -1.13
N VAL A 152 5.36 3.85 -2.35
CA VAL A 152 4.23 4.00 -3.26
C VAL A 152 4.54 3.31 -4.58
N TRP A 153 3.50 2.98 -5.34
CA TRP A 153 3.64 2.45 -6.68
C TRP A 153 3.39 3.54 -7.71
N ILE A 154 4.38 3.82 -8.56
CA ILE A 154 4.26 4.74 -9.69
C ILE A 154 3.66 3.97 -10.86
N GLY A 155 2.49 4.39 -11.32
CA GLY A 155 1.78 3.81 -12.46
C GLY A 155 2.15 4.48 -13.79
N ALA A 156 1.36 4.16 -14.81
CA ALA A 156 1.54 4.71 -16.15
C ALA A 156 1.42 6.24 -16.19
N SER A 157 2.12 6.85 -17.15
CA SER A 157 2.01 8.26 -17.48
C SER A 157 0.70 8.55 -18.23
N GLN A 158 0.15 9.75 -18.03
CA GLN A 158 -1.02 10.31 -18.69
C GLN A 158 -0.68 11.71 -19.23
N GLY A 159 -1.34 12.16 -20.29
CA GLY A 159 -1.02 13.42 -20.97
C GLY A 159 -0.20 13.22 -22.25
N TYR A 160 0.31 14.34 -22.79
CA TYR A 160 1.15 14.33 -23.98
C TYR A 160 2.53 13.72 -23.70
N VAL A 161 3.17 13.20 -24.76
CA VAL A 161 4.48 12.56 -24.66
C VAL A 161 5.51 13.59 -24.24
N GLY A 162 6.30 13.26 -23.22
CA GLY A 162 7.36 14.13 -22.72
C GLY A 162 6.91 15.14 -21.67
N THR A 163 5.62 15.27 -21.37
CA THR A 163 5.11 16.21 -20.34
C THR A 163 4.05 15.58 -19.44
N GLY A 164 4.11 14.26 -19.30
CA GLY A 164 3.05 13.49 -18.65
C GLY A 164 3.05 13.58 -17.13
N MET A 165 1.87 13.35 -16.57
CA MET A 165 1.64 13.14 -15.14
C MET A 165 1.56 11.65 -14.86
N HIS A 166 2.09 11.20 -13.72
CA HIS A 166 2.05 9.80 -13.33
C HIS A 166 0.94 9.53 -12.32
N ALA A 167 0.24 8.41 -12.51
CA ALA A 167 -0.63 7.85 -11.48
C ALA A 167 0.21 7.32 -10.30
N VAL A 168 -0.26 7.51 -9.07
CA VAL A 168 0.41 7.01 -7.88
C VAL A 168 -0.58 6.25 -6.98
N TYR A 169 -0.16 5.08 -6.51
CA TYR A 169 -0.96 4.20 -5.66
C TYR A 169 -0.23 3.96 -4.34
N LYS A 170 -0.98 3.91 -3.22
CA LYS A 170 -0.40 3.60 -1.90
C LYS A 170 0.17 2.18 -1.85
N ASN A 171 -0.48 1.27 -2.57
CA ASN A 171 -0.08 -0.13 -2.69
C ASN A 171 0.08 -0.48 -4.16
N THR A 172 0.86 -1.52 -4.44
CA THR A 172 0.93 -2.07 -5.80
C THR A 172 -0.44 -2.59 -6.20
N PRO A 173 -1.03 -2.11 -7.31
CA PRO A 173 -2.32 -2.60 -7.79
C PRO A 173 -2.27 -4.10 -8.08
N ALA A 174 -3.35 -4.82 -7.77
CA ALA A 174 -3.43 -6.26 -8.02
C ALA A 174 -3.25 -6.61 -9.52
N ASN A 175 -3.68 -5.70 -10.40
CA ASN A 175 -3.41 -5.76 -11.83
C ASN A 175 -2.76 -4.45 -12.29
N PRO A 176 -1.42 -4.35 -12.37
CA PRO A 176 -0.74 -3.13 -12.81
C PRO A 176 -1.09 -2.69 -14.25
N GLY A 177 -1.55 -3.60 -15.11
CA GLY A 177 -2.02 -3.27 -16.46
C GLY A 177 -3.42 -2.67 -16.51
N ASN A 178 -4.21 -2.83 -15.44
CA ASN A 178 -5.50 -2.17 -15.25
C ASN A 178 -5.64 -1.77 -13.77
N PRO A 179 -4.89 -0.76 -13.32
CA PRO A 179 -4.69 -0.50 -11.90
C PRO A 179 -5.87 0.19 -11.20
N GLY A 180 -6.90 0.60 -11.95
CA GLY A 180 -8.02 1.37 -11.43
C GLY A 180 -7.63 2.82 -11.08
N THR A 181 -8.46 3.47 -10.26
CA THR A 181 -8.29 4.87 -9.87
C THR A 181 -7.03 5.05 -9.01
N PRO A 182 -6.13 5.98 -9.36
CA PRO A 182 -4.97 6.33 -8.52
C PRO A 182 -5.38 6.93 -7.18
N ASP A 183 -4.57 6.71 -6.14
CA ASP A 183 -4.73 7.40 -4.85
C ASP A 183 -4.26 8.86 -4.94
N TYR A 184 -3.18 9.08 -5.69
CA TYR A 184 -2.54 10.37 -5.93
C TYR A 184 -2.03 10.46 -7.37
N TYR A 185 -1.47 11.61 -7.71
CA TYR A 185 -0.75 11.82 -8.95
C TYR A 185 0.60 12.49 -8.67
N SER A 186 1.50 12.49 -9.65
CA SER A 186 2.78 13.19 -9.53
C SER A 186 3.26 13.76 -10.86
N TYR A 187 4.03 14.85 -10.76
CA TYR A 187 4.71 15.48 -11.89
C TYR A 187 6.22 15.39 -11.73
N CYS A 188 6.94 15.21 -12.83
CA CYS A 188 8.40 15.20 -12.83
C CYS A 188 8.92 16.56 -12.36
N VAL A 189 9.93 16.57 -11.49
CA VAL A 189 10.58 17.83 -11.08
C VAL A 189 11.91 18.06 -11.78
N GLU A 190 12.39 17.13 -12.61
CA GLU A 190 13.63 17.26 -13.37
C GLU A 190 13.36 17.02 -14.87
N HIS A 191 13.63 18.02 -15.71
CA HIS A 191 13.25 17.99 -17.14
C HIS A 191 13.98 16.90 -17.95
N ASN A 192 15.29 16.73 -17.74
CA ASN A 192 16.13 15.86 -18.57
C ASN A 192 16.35 14.46 -17.97
N VAL A 193 15.44 14.06 -17.08
CA VAL A 193 15.53 12.84 -16.29
C VAL A 193 14.28 12.00 -16.60
N THR A 194 14.46 10.74 -16.97
CA THR A 194 13.35 9.92 -17.49
C THR A 194 12.68 9.15 -16.37
N ALA A 195 11.41 9.44 -16.11
CA ALA A 195 10.58 8.67 -15.19
C ALA A 195 10.49 7.19 -15.59
N LYS A 196 10.51 6.31 -14.59
CA LYS A 196 10.30 4.87 -14.79
C LYS A 196 8.99 4.46 -14.13
N PRO A 197 7.89 4.38 -14.90
CA PRO A 197 6.61 3.93 -14.35
C PRO A 197 6.62 2.42 -14.11
N ASN A 198 5.55 1.94 -13.46
CA ASN A 198 5.30 0.55 -13.10
C ASN A 198 6.35 -0.02 -12.15
N MET A 199 6.74 0.76 -11.15
CA MET A 199 7.65 0.33 -10.09
C MET A 199 7.40 1.07 -8.78
N ALA A 200 8.02 0.57 -7.72
CA ALA A 200 8.02 1.23 -6.43
C ALA A 200 8.86 2.50 -6.44
N ALA A 201 8.40 3.50 -5.69
CA ALA A 201 9.16 4.68 -5.33
C ALA A 201 9.16 4.88 -3.82
N THR A 202 10.23 5.50 -3.32
CA THR A 202 10.25 6.03 -1.95
C THR A 202 9.49 7.34 -1.91
N THR A 203 9.01 7.73 -0.74
CA THR A 203 8.33 9.03 -0.52
C THR A 203 8.95 9.74 0.67
N GLY A 204 9.17 11.04 0.56
CA GLY A 204 9.68 11.88 1.63
C GLY A 204 9.37 13.35 1.42
N ASP A 205 9.83 14.19 2.33
CA ASP A 205 9.73 15.65 2.19
C ASP A 205 10.79 16.19 1.21
N LEU A 206 10.88 17.52 1.07
CA LEU A 206 11.85 18.14 0.18
C LEU A 206 13.31 17.74 0.48
N THR A 207 13.63 17.36 1.72
CA THR A 207 15.00 16.95 2.11
C THR A 207 15.40 15.61 1.52
N THR A 208 14.44 14.82 1.03
CA THR A 208 14.72 13.54 0.35
C THR A 208 14.87 13.69 -1.16
N PHE A 209 14.82 14.92 -1.70
CA PHE A 209 15.08 15.15 -3.13
C PHE A 209 16.50 14.73 -3.50
N LEU A 210 16.63 13.92 -4.55
CA LEU A 210 17.89 13.33 -4.99
C LEU A 210 18.46 13.97 -6.25
N GLY A 211 17.69 14.83 -6.90
CA GLY A 211 18.09 15.58 -8.09
C GLY A 211 19.04 16.73 -7.77
N ALA A 212 19.54 17.36 -8.83
CA ALA A 212 20.56 18.41 -8.73
C ALA A 212 20.15 19.75 -9.38
N ASN A 213 18.84 20.01 -9.47
CA ASN A 213 18.31 21.22 -10.10
C ASN A 213 17.89 22.30 -9.08
N TYR A 214 17.17 23.33 -9.52
CA TYR A 214 16.84 24.50 -8.71
C TYR A 214 15.74 24.26 -7.67
N LEU A 215 15.08 23.10 -7.63
CA LEU A 215 13.98 22.83 -6.71
C LEU A 215 14.34 23.11 -5.25
N THR A 216 15.54 22.71 -4.82
CA THR A 216 16.07 22.94 -3.46
C THR A 216 16.92 24.21 -3.35
N GLY A 217 17.09 24.96 -4.45
CA GLY A 217 17.91 26.16 -4.49
C GLY A 217 17.36 27.33 -3.66
N SER A 218 16.04 27.37 -3.44
CA SER A 218 15.42 28.30 -2.48
C SER A 218 14.02 27.85 -2.06
N ALA A 219 13.58 28.25 -0.87
CA ALA A 219 12.21 28.03 -0.41
C ALA A 219 11.16 28.74 -1.31
N ASP A 220 11.55 29.84 -1.97
CA ASP A 220 10.68 30.54 -2.92
C ASP A 220 10.38 29.68 -4.16
N ILE A 221 11.37 28.96 -4.70
CA ILE A 221 11.17 28.05 -5.84
C ILE A 221 10.21 26.92 -5.46
N TYR A 222 10.46 26.23 -4.35
CA TYR A 222 9.59 25.16 -3.91
C TYR A 222 8.15 25.64 -3.65
N SER A 223 7.98 26.80 -3.02
CA SER A 223 6.64 27.37 -2.80
C SER A 223 5.92 27.80 -4.08
N LYS A 224 6.63 28.16 -5.16
CA LYS A 224 6.02 28.34 -6.50
C LYS A 224 5.53 27.02 -7.08
N VAL A 225 6.36 25.98 -7.01
CA VAL A 225 6.01 24.62 -7.49
C VAL A 225 4.79 24.09 -6.72
N LEU A 226 4.77 24.26 -5.39
CA LEU A 226 3.62 23.91 -4.55
C LEU A 226 2.34 24.63 -4.98
N TRP A 227 2.43 25.93 -5.25
CA TRP A 227 1.28 26.69 -5.72
C TRP A 227 0.75 26.14 -7.05
N ILE A 228 1.65 25.84 -8.00
CA ILE A 228 1.31 25.29 -9.31
C ILE A 228 0.52 23.99 -9.17
N ILE A 229 1.03 23.01 -8.41
CA ILE A 229 0.37 21.71 -8.30
C ILE A 229 -0.94 21.77 -7.51
N GLN A 230 -1.10 22.76 -6.62
CA GLN A 230 -2.31 22.97 -5.83
C GLN A 230 -3.40 23.72 -6.61
N ASN A 231 -3.03 24.49 -7.62
CA ASN A 231 -3.94 25.35 -8.38
C ASN A 231 -4.02 24.98 -9.86
N SER A 232 -3.53 23.78 -10.19
CA SER A 232 -3.64 23.16 -11.51
C SER A 232 -4.19 21.75 -11.40
N TYR A 233 -4.37 21.08 -12.53
CA TYR A 233 -4.88 19.71 -12.56
C TYR A 233 -3.82 18.73 -12.01
N PRO A 234 -4.17 17.76 -11.14
CA PRO A 234 -5.50 17.47 -10.61
C PRO A 234 -5.76 18.07 -9.23
N GLY A 235 -4.85 18.90 -8.69
CA GLY A 235 -5.05 19.59 -7.40
C GLY A 235 -6.27 20.52 -7.37
N VAL A 236 -6.76 20.92 -8.54
CA VAL A 236 -8.12 21.41 -8.77
C VAL A 236 -8.81 20.60 -9.87
N THR A 237 -10.14 20.62 -9.89
CA THR A 237 -10.92 20.00 -10.97
C THR A 237 -10.72 20.73 -12.29
N LEU A 238 -10.85 20.02 -13.42
CA LEU A 238 -10.76 20.63 -14.76
C LEU A 238 -11.78 21.75 -14.97
N GLY A 239 -12.97 21.64 -14.38
CA GLY A 239 -13.99 22.69 -14.46
C GLY A 239 -13.55 23.98 -13.78
N ALA A 240 -12.99 23.88 -12.57
CA ALA A 240 -12.46 25.03 -11.84
C ALA A 240 -11.28 25.67 -12.59
N LEU A 241 -10.35 24.85 -13.08
CA LEU A 241 -9.21 25.34 -13.87
C LEU A 241 -9.65 26.00 -15.18
N THR A 242 -10.61 25.40 -15.90
CA THR A 242 -11.18 25.98 -17.13
C THR A 242 -11.72 27.38 -16.88
N ALA A 243 -12.48 27.59 -15.81
CA ALA A 243 -13.06 28.89 -15.49
C ALA A 243 -11.98 29.93 -15.17
N ALA A 244 -10.97 29.57 -14.38
CA ALA A 244 -9.88 30.46 -14.01
C ALA A 244 -9.03 30.88 -15.23
N VAL A 245 -8.69 29.91 -16.09
CA VAL A 245 -7.90 30.15 -17.30
C VAL A 245 -8.70 30.98 -18.31
N ALA A 246 -10.00 30.73 -18.49
CA ALA A 246 -10.84 31.53 -19.38
C ALA A 246 -10.82 33.02 -19.03
N ALA A 247 -10.96 33.34 -17.73
CA ALA A 247 -10.94 34.71 -17.24
C ALA A 247 -9.57 35.38 -17.45
N ASN A 248 -8.48 34.70 -17.09
CA ASN A 248 -7.13 35.23 -17.29
C ASN A 248 -6.79 35.40 -18.77
N ALA A 249 -7.09 34.40 -19.61
CA ALA A 249 -6.81 34.44 -21.04
C ALA A 249 -7.58 35.58 -21.73
N ALA A 250 -8.86 35.79 -21.40
CA ALA A 250 -9.63 36.91 -21.93
C ALA A 250 -9.03 38.27 -21.52
N ALA A 251 -8.64 38.43 -20.25
CA ALA A 251 -8.01 39.66 -19.77
C ALA A 251 -6.65 39.94 -20.43
N ALA A 252 -5.89 38.89 -20.74
CA ALA A 252 -4.59 38.97 -21.39
C ALA A 252 -4.64 38.94 -22.94
N GLY A 253 -5.83 38.85 -23.54
CA GLY A 253 -6.00 38.71 -24.99
C GLY A 253 -5.40 37.43 -25.58
N ARG A 254 -5.32 36.35 -24.80
CA ARG A 254 -4.75 35.05 -25.21
C ARG A 254 -5.85 34.14 -25.78
N PRO A 255 -5.53 33.33 -26.81
CA PRO A 255 -6.46 32.34 -27.33
C PRO A 255 -6.76 31.27 -26.28
N PHE A 256 -8.05 30.98 -26.08
CA PHE A 256 -8.50 29.90 -25.20
C PHE A 256 -9.88 29.41 -25.63
N THR A 257 -10.05 28.10 -25.70
CA THR A 257 -11.34 27.48 -26.05
C THR A 257 -11.78 26.55 -24.92
N THR A 258 -12.99 26.75 -24.42
CA THR A 258 -13.58 25.89 -23.39
C THR A 258 -14.26 24.65 -24.01
N PRO A 259 -14.27 23.49 -23.33
CA PRO A 259 -13.61 23.21 -22.04
C PRO A 259 -12.14 22.82 -22.18
N LEU A 260 -11.36 22.95 -21.10
CA LEU A 260 -9.97 22.49 -21.04
C LEU A 260 -9.92 20.95 -21.04
N SER A 261 -9.01 20.37 -21.83
CA SER A 261 -8.75 18.92 -21.78
C SER A 261 -7.77 18.58 -20.66
N ALA A 262 -7.81 17.32 -20.18
CA ALA A 262 -6.82 16.84 -19.19
C ALA A 262 -5.38 16.94 -19.73
N ASN A 263 -5.17 16.59 -20.99
CA ASN A 263 -3.84 16.60 -21.60
C ASN A 263 -3.23 18.01 -21.66
N ASP A 264 -4.04 19.02 -22.05
CA ASP A 264 -3.60 20.42 -22.08
C ASP A 264 -3.21 20.91 -20.67
N ALA A 265 -4.02 20.56 -19.67
CA ALA A 265 -3.76 20.93 -18.27
C ALA A 265 -2.48 20.26 -17.73
N ILE A 266 -2.28 18.98 -18.04
CA ILE A 266 -1.11 18.18 -17.64
C ILE A 266 0.17 18.79 -18.23
N GLU A 267 0.21 19.01 -19.55
CA GLU A 267 1.38 19.57 -20.23
C GLU A 267 1.76 20.94 -19.66
N ALA A 268 0.78 21.84 -19.55
CA ALA A 268 1.00 23.17 -19.04
C ALA A 268 1.53 23.16 -17.60
N THR A 269 1.01 22.27 -16.75
CA THR A 269 1.48 22.10 -15.37
C THR A 269 2.92 21.63 -15.35
N GLN A 270 3.26 20.65 -16.18
CA GLN A 270 4.61 20.11 -16.24
C GLN A 270 5.64 21.14 -16.71
N TYR A 271 5.32 21.92 -17.75
CA TYR A 271 6.18 23.04 -18.18
C TYR A 271 6.29 24.14 -17.11
N ALA A 272 5.20 24.46 -16.41
CA ALA A 272 5.22 25.46 -15.33
C ALA A 272 6.12 25.02 -14.17
N ILE A 273 6.19 23.72 -13.86
CA ILE A 273 7.13 23.17 -12.87
C ILE A 273 8.56 23.35 -13.38
N TRP A 274 8.88 22.88 -14.59
CA TRP A 274 10.23 22.94 -15.16
C TRP A 274 10.75 24.35 -15.38
N ARG A 275 9.85 25.31 -15.62
CA ARG A 275 10.18 26.74 -15.64
C ARG A 275 10.92 27.19 -14.38
N TYR A 276 10.63 26.60 -13.22
CA TYR A 276 11.24 26.97 -11.94
C TYR A 276 12.24 25.95 -11.42
N THR A 277 12.10 24.68 -11.75
CA THR A 277 12.99 23.62 -11.26
C THR A 277 14.24 23.48 -12.12
N ASP A 278 14.19 23.75 -13.43
CA ASP A 278 15.29 23.47 -14.36
C ASP A 278 15.80 24.71 -15.09
N LEU A 279 15.04 25.80 -15.08
CA LEU A 279 15.35 27.02 -15.82
C LEU A 279 15.31 28.26 -14.94
N THR A 280 16.05 29.29 -15.36
CA THR A 280 15.98 30.64 -14.77
C THR A 280 15.24 31.63 -15.67
N PHE A 281 14.91 31.22 -16.89
CA PHE A 281 14.24 32.00 -17.93
C PHE A 281 12.99 31.27 -18.44
N ASP A 282 12.14 31.99 -19.16
CA ASP A 282 10.98 31.40 -19.82
C ASP A 282 11.38 30.79 -21.17
N ALA A 283 11.20 29.48 -21.30
CA ALA A 283 11.55 28.78 -22.52
C ALA A 283 10.47 28.99 -23.59
N ASN A 284 10.87 28.91 -24.86
CA ASN A 284 9.94 28.80 -25.96
C ASN A 284 9.40 27.36 -26.03
N TRP A 285 8.53 26.99 -25.09
CA TRP A 285 7.93 25.68 -25.01
C TRP A 285 7.16 25.34 -26.28
N SER A 286 7.28 24.07 -26.70
CA SER A 286 6.56 23.55 -27.86
C SER A 286 5.21 22.99 -27.40
N PHE A 287 4.27 23.89 -27.08
CA PHE A 287 2.93 23.50 -26.64
C PHE A 287 2.17 22.74 -27.72
N GLU A 288 1.50 21.66 -27.33
CA GLU A 288 0.65 20.87 -28.24
C GLU A 288 -0.57 21.66 -28.71
N THR A 289 -1.12 22.53 -27.85
CA THR A 289 -2.28 23.36 -28.18
C THR A 289 -2.20 24.79 -27.62
N PRO A 290 -2.98 25.74 -28.17
CA PRO A 290 -3.15 27.06 -27.56
C PRO A 290 -3.72 27.01 -26.14
N ASN A 291 -4.51 25.97 -25.81
CA ASN A 291 -5.06 25.80 -24.47
C ASN A 291 -3.96 25.45 -23.46
N SER A 292 -2.99 24.59 -23.81
CA SER A 292 -1.82 24.32 -22.97
C SER A 292 -1.04 25.60 -22.67
N ALA A 293 -0.79 26.41 -23.71
CA ALA A 293 -0.13 27.70 -23.54
C ALA A 293 -0.93 28.65 -22.61
N ALA A 294 -2.25 28.72 -22.77
CA ALA A 294 -3.10 29.56 -21.92
C ALA A 294 -3.06 29.15 -20.45
N VAL A 295 -3.09 27.83 -20.15
CA VAL A 295 -2.97 27.32 -18.78
C VAL A 295 -1.59 27.65 -18.21
N TYR A 296 -0.52 27.42 -18.98
CA TYR A 296 0.84 27.74 -18.55
C TYR A 296 0.96 29.21 -18.15
N TRP A 297 0.50 30.10 -19.02
CA TRP A 297 0.58 31.52 -18.77
C TRP A 297 -0.31 31.99 -17.61
N TYR A 298 -1.48 31.38 -17.42
CA TYR A 298 -2.28 31.61 -16.22
C TYR A 298 -1.46 31.29 -14.96
N LEU A 299 -0.81 30.12 -14.90
CA LEU A 299 0.00 29.73 -13.75
C LEU A 299 1.17 30.69 -13.52
N ILE A 300 1.88 31.09 -14.58
CA ILE A 300 3.00 32.03 -14.48
C ILE A 300 2.54 33.43 -14.05
N ASP A 301 1.44 33.94 -14.60
CA ASP A 301 0.88 35.24 -14.21
C ASP A 301 0.53 35.27 -12.72
N GLN A 302 -0.09 34.20 -12.21
CA GLN A 302 -0.44 34.10 -10.79
C GLN A 302 0.81 34.05 -9.89
N ILE A 303 1.85 33.32 -10.29
CA ILE A 303 3.13 33.33 -9.56
C ILE A 303 3.77 34.73 -9.56
N ASN A 304 3.74 35.42 -10.70
CA ASN A 304 4.27 36.78 -10.86
C ASN A 304 3.47 37.80 -10.05
N ALA A 305 2.17 37.56 -9.83
CA ALA A 305 1.33 38.32 -8.91
C ALA A 305 1.66 38.06 -7.42
N GLY A 306 2.59 37.16 -7.12
CA GLY A 306 3.09 36.89 -5.77
C GLY A 306 2.51 35.64 -5.11
N ASN A 307 1.69 34.86 -5.81
CA ASN A 307 1.09 33.67 -5.21
C ASN A 307 2.12 32.58 -4.90
N ARG A 308 1.97 31.93 -3.74
CA ARG A 308 2.84 30.87 -3.23
C ARG A 308 2.00 29.80 -2.53
N GLY A 309 2.48 28.57 -2.57
CA GLY A 309 1.85 27.40 -1.96
C GLY A 309 2.63 26.94 -0.73
N VAL A 310 1.97 26.11 0.06
CA VAL A 310 2.56 25.46 1.24
C VAL A 310 2.28 23.97 1.16
N GLN A 311 3.23 23.14 1.56
CA GLN A 311 3.03 21.69 1.57
C GLN A 311 1.82 21.33 2.45
N SER A 312 0.97 20.43 1.98
CA SER A 312 -0.27 20.05 2.68
C SER A 312 -0.55 18.56 2.54
N GLY A 313 -0.51 17.85 3.66
CA GLY A 313 -0.65 16.39 3.67
C GLY A 313 0.38 15.72 2.75
N MET A 314 -0.11 14.91 1.80
CA MET A 314 0.72 14.25 0.80
C MET A 314 1.11 15.18 -0.37
N THR A 315 0.36 16.25 -0.61
CA THR A 315 0.64 17.20 -1.70
C THR A 315 1.94 17.94 -1.40
N GLY A 316 2.89 17.85 -2.33
CA GLY A 316 4.22 18.42 -2.23
C GLY A 316 5.31 17.42 -1.81
N LEU A 317 4.97 16.24 -1.30
CA LEU A 317 5.98 15.22 -1.00
C LEU A 317 6.72 14.80 -2.28
N ILE A 318 8.00 14.46 -2.12
CA ILE A 318 8.86 14.00 -3.20
C ILE A 318 8.80 12.48 -3.26
N THR A 319 8.51 11.94 -4.45
CA THR A 319 8.76 10.53 -4.75
C THR A 319 10.06 10.38 -5.51
N SER A 320 10.80 9.31 -5.24
CA SER A 320 12.04 8.98 -5.96
C SER A 320 11.99 7.56 -6.49
N GLU A 321 12.10 7.43 -7.80
CA GLU A 321 12.12 6.15 -8.49
C GLU A 321 13.56 5.64 -8.62
N PRO A 322 13.82 4.35 -8.36
CA PRO A 322 15.10 3.74 -8.66
C PRO A 322 15.30 3.53 -10.17
N THR A 323 16.55 3.39 -10.60
CA THR A 323 16.86 3.04 -12.01
C THR A 323 16.58 1.58 -12.32
N THR A 324 16.60 0.70 -11.33
CA THR A 324 16.29 -0.74 -11.47
C THR A 324 15.47 -1.24 -10.28
N VAL A 325 14.68 -2.29 -10.49
CA VAL A 325 13.92 -2.95 -9.43
C VAL A 325 14.86 -3.41 -8.32
N CYS A 326 14.45 -3.22 -7.06
CA CYS A 326 15.25 -3.49 -5.85
C CYS A 326 16.50 -2.63 -5.65
N SER A 327 16.75 -1.62 -6.47
CA SER A 327 17.78 -0.63 -6.14
C SER A 327 17.22 0.45 -5.22
N THR A 328 18.09 0.99 -4.36
CA THR A 328 17.78 2.21 -3.60
C THR A 328 18.10 3.41 -4.48
N PRO A 329 17.14 4.33 -4.72
CA PRO A 329 17.45 5.56 -5.44
C PRO A 329 18.43 6.41 -4.61
N THR A 330 19.47 6.94 -5.26
CA THR A 330 20.44 7.85 -4.62
C THR A 330 20.69 9.09 -5.48
N GLY A 331 21.35 10.10 -4.90
CA GLY A 331 21.93 11.18 -5.70
C GLY A 331 22.84 10.60 -6.78
N GLY A 332 22.58 10.95 -8.04
CA GLY A 332 23.30 10.43 -9.22
C GLY A 332 22.90 9.02 -9.70
N ASN A 333 22.00 8.32 -9.00
CA ASN A 333 21.47 7.02 -9.44
C ASN A 333 20.00 6.85 -9.02
N HIS A 334 19.15 7.71 -9.56
CA HIS A 334 17.69 7.58 -9.51
C HIS A 334 17.16 7.74 -10.94
N ALA A 335 15.96 7.20 -11.19
CA ALA A 335 15.30 7.35 -12.49
C ALA A 335 14.66 8.72 -12.64
N GLN A 336 13.95 9.19 -11.62
CA GLN A 336 13.30 10.51 -11.57
C GLN A 336 12.89 10.82 -10.14
N CYS A 337 12.89 12.12 -9.79
CA CYS A 337 12.11 12.63 -8.67
C CYS A 337 10.81 13.26 -9.19
N GLN A 338 9.71 13.02 -8.47
CA GLN A 338 8.42 13.64 -8.80
C GLN A 338 7.83 14.32 -7.57
N ILE A 339 6.97 15.29 -7.79
CA ILE A 339 6.22 15.96 -6.72
C ILE A 339 4.78 15.45 -6.70
N LEU A 340 4.33 14.99 -5.54
CA LEU A 340 3.00 14.42 -5.34
C LEU A 340 1.91 15.48 -5.29
N VAL A 341 0.75 15.13 -5.84
CA VAL A 341 -0.46 15.93 -5.89
C VAL A 341 -1.64 15.06 -5.45
N VAL A 342 -2.36 15.51 -4.43
CA VAL A 342 -3.65 14.92 -4.07
C VAL A 342 -4.72 15.50 -5.00
N PRO A 343 -5.49 14.66 -5.72
CA PRO A 343 -6.55 15.15 -6.59
C PRO A 343 -7.70 15.80 -5.79
N ALA A 344 -8.35 16.81 -6.38
CA ALA A 344 -9.49 17.54 -5.82
C ALA A 344 -10.81 16.74 -5.76
#